data_AF-A0A1I3GLR6-F1
#
_entry.id   AF-A0A1I3GLR6-F1
#
_cell.length_a   1.000
_cell.length_b   1.000
_cell.length_c   1.000
_cell.angle_alpha   90.00
_cell.angle_beta   90.00
_cell.angle_gamma   90.00
#
_symmetry.space_group_name_H-M   'P 1'
#
loop_
_entity.id
_entity.type
_entity.pdbx_description
1 polymer ?
#
loop_
_entity_poly.entity_id
_entity_poly.type
_entity_poly.pdbx_seq_one_letter_code
_entity_poly.pdbx_strand_id
1 'polypeptide(L)'
;MREILEFLLEKLNENWVKFVTAGVFMLIGWFIGHRRARRNLKRREFFDRLNVSLNMIHEGRLLIRTLLEKRCEEIFLNSAAAQMVVDAAQRTTEKDPLLPLPKSDHWYFLNSVLNEISEQFAAGTIKRDLGLPVRCEQYVLCLTCEAAGLIKQKKVRAMLIRKALLEKLPEQAPAFESPHHQTRWQTLQFLAAAYKTKPEQFLNMEICL
;
A
#
# COMPACT_ATOMS: atom_id res chain seq x y z
N MET A 1 -20.87 -3.40 -49.67
CA MET A 1 -20.53 -2.06 -49.11
C MET A 1 -21.79 -1.22 -48.89
N ARG A 2 -22.62 -0.96 -49.91
CA ARG A 2 -23.90 -0.23 -49.73
C ARG A 2 -24.92 -0.96 -48.86
N GLU A 3 -25.12 -2.27 -49.07
CA GLU A 3 -26.04 -3.09 -48.24
C GLU A 3 -25.64 -3.14 -46.76
N ILE A 4 -24.34 -3.20 -46.47
CA ILE A 4 -23.82 -3.16 -45.09
C ILE A 4 -24.09 -1.79 -44.47
N LEU A 5 -23.95 -0.72 -45.24
CA LEU A 5 -24.22 0.65 -44.78
C LEU A 5 -25.70 0.87 -44.50
N GLU A 6 -26.59 0.35 -45.35
CA GLU A 6 -28.03 0.41 -45.20
C GLU A 6 -28.50 -0.40 -43.98
N PHE A 7 -27.99 -1.62 -43.83
CA PHE A 7 -28.26 -2.45 -42.64
C PHE A 7 -27.77 -1.78 -41.34
N LEU A 8 -26.59 -1.13 -41.36
CA LEU A 8 -26.09 -0.39 -40.22
C LEU A 8 -26.94 0.86 -39.93
N LEU A 9 -27.39 1.59 -40.95
CA LEU A 9 -28.26 2.76 -40.82
C LEU A 9 -29.64 2.40 -40.26
N GLU A 10 -30.21 1.28 -40.70
CA GLU A 10 -31.50 0.78 -40.22
C GLU A 10 -31.41 0.33 -38.75
N LYS A 11 -30.37 -0.45 -38.40
CA LYS A 11 -30.06 -0.84 -37.02
C LYS A 11 -29.77 0.36 -36.12
N LEU A 12 -29.09 1.38 -36.65
CA LEU A 12 -28.80 2.62 -35.95
C LEU A 12 -30.10 3.37 -35.68
N ASN A 13 -31.01 3.48 -36.65
CA ASN A 13 -32.28 4.18 -36.49
C ASN A 13 -33.22 3.47 -35.50
N GLU A 14 -33.28 2.13 -35.52
CA GLU A 14 -34.09 1.37 -34.55
C GLU A 14 -33.57 1.45 -33.11
N ASN A 15 -32.26 1.62 -32.93
CA ASN A 15 -31.61 1.57 -31.62
C ASN A 15 -30.88 2.86 -31.26
N TRP A 16 -31.14 3.98 -31.96
CA TRP A 16 -30.37 5.22 -31.80
C TRP A 16 -30.44 5.74 -30.36
N VAL A 17 -31.59 5.59 -29.72
CA VAL A 17 -31.80 5.92 -28.29
C VAL A 17 -30.87 5.10 -27.40
N LYS A 18 -30.65 3.81 -27.69
CA LYS A 18 -29.73 2.94 -26.93
C LYS A 18 -28.27 3.37 -27.13
N PHE A 19 -27.89 3.75 -28.34
CA PHE A 19 -26.54 4.24 -28.63
C PHE A 19 -26.27 5.59 -27.98
N VAL A 20 -27.25 6.52 -28.02
CA VAL A 20 -27.14 7.83 -27.38
C VAL A 20 -27.11 7.70 -25.87
N THR A 21 -27.97 6.87 -25.26
CA THR A 21 -27.94 6.63 -23.82
C THR A 21 -26.62 5.99 -23.38
N ALA A 22 -26.12 4.98 -24.10
CA ALA A 22 -24.81 4.39 -23.83
C ALA A 22 -23.67 5.42 -23.95
N GLY A 23 -23.70 6.27 -24.99
CA GLY A 23 -22.73 7.36 -25.18
C GLY A 23 -22.77 8.37 -24.04
N VAL A 24 -23.96 8.77 -23.59
CA VAL A 24 -24.15 9.67 -22.45
C VAL A 24 -23.59 9.07 -21.16
N PHE A 25 -23.91 7.81 -20.85
CA PHE A 25 -23.36 7.13 -19.67
C PHE A 25 -21.85 6.98 -19.73
N MET A 26 -21.29 6.68 -20.91
CA MET A 26 -19.84 6.60 -21.13
C MET A 26 -19.16 7.96 -20.90
N LEU A 27 -19.74 9.05 -21.41
CA LEU A 27 -19.24 10.40 -21.22
C LEU A 27 -19.30 10.83 -19.75
N ILE A 28 -20.39 10.53 -19.05
CA ILE A 28 -20.54 10.80 -17.61
C ILE A 28 -19.48 10.03 -16.82
N GLY A 29 -19.32 8.73 -17.09
CA GLY A 29 -18.31 7.89 -16.44
C GLY A 29 -16.89 8.40 -16.66
N TRP A 30 -16.55 8.73 -17.92
CA TRP A 30 -15.25 9.30 -18.29
C TRP A 30 -15.00 10.65 -17.58
N PHE A 31 -15.99 11.54 -17.58
CA PHE A 31 -15.86 12.85 -16.93
C PHE A 31 -15.64 12.73 -15.42
N ILE A 32 -16.40 11.87 -14.74
CA ILE A 32 -16.24 11.61 -13.30
C ILE A 32 -14.86 11.01 -13.00
N GLY A 33 -14.44 10.01 -13.77
CA GLY A 33 -13.12 9.38 -13.63
C GLY A 33 -11.98 10.37 -13.82
N HIS A 34 -12.02 11.18 -14.87
CA HIS A 34 -10.99 12.17 -15.19
C HIS A 34 -10.93 13.29 -14.15
N ARG A 35 -12.09 13.74 -13.64
CA ARG A 35 -12.16 14.75 -12.58
C ARG A 35 -11.58 14.22 -11.27
N ARG A 36 -11.86 12.96 -10.91
CA ARG A 36 -11.29 12.29 -9.72
C ARG A 36 -9.77 12.16 -9.85
N ALA A 37 -9.26 11.70 -10.99
CA ALA A 37 -7.83 11.60 -11.25
C ALA A 37 -7.11 12.96 -11.14
N ARG A 38 -7.68 14.01 -11.73
CA ARG A 38 -7.14 15.38 -11.61
C ARG A 38 -7.16 15.89 -10.17
N ARG A 39 -8.20 15.57 -9.38
CA ARG A 39 -8.29 15.97 -7.96
C ARG A 39 -7.23 15.25 -7.12
N ASN A 40 -7.02 13.95 -7.33
CA ASN A 40 -5.99 13.17 -6.64
C ASN A 40 -4.59 13.71 -6.95
N LEU A 41 -4.30 14.02 -8.23
CA LEU A 41 -3.03 14.61 -8.63
C LEU A 41 -2.79 15.98 -7.97
N LYS A 42 -3.81 16.84 -7.91
CA LYS A 42 -3.74 18.15 -7.24
C LYS A 42 -3.53 18.03 -5.73
N ARG A 43 -4.12 17.01 -5.09
CA ARG A 43 -4.00 16.75 -3.65
C ARG A 43 -2.75 15.96 -3.26
N ARG A 44 -2.03 15.38 -4.24
CA ARG A 44 -0.88 14.49 -4.02
C ARG A 44 -1.22 13.32 -3.09
N GLU A 45 -2.48 12.88 -3.12
CA GLU A 45 -3.02 11.78 -2.34
C GLU A 45 -3.01 10.52 -3.20
N PHE A 46 -2.16 9.55 -2.86
CA PHE A 46 -1.98 8.28 -3.59
C PHE A 46 -2.43 7.11 -2.73
N PHE A 47 -3.66 7.18 -2.22
CA PHE A 47 -4.21 6.13 -1.36
C PHE A 47 -4.48 4.82 -2.11
N ASP A 48 -4.65 4.89 -3.42
CA ASP A 48 -4.89 3.75 -4.32
C ASP A 48 -3.63 2.90 -4.55
N ARG A 49 -2.47 3.32 -4.03
CA ARG A 49 -1.21 2.62 -4.12
C ARG A 49 -0.65 2.28 -2.75
N LEU A 50 -0.17 1.06 -2.61
CA LEU A 50 0.53 0.59 -1.43
C LEU A 50 2.02 0.53 -1.72
N ASN A 51 2.82 1.17 -0.86
CA ASN A 51 4.28 1.11 -0.91
C ASN A 51 4.80 0.22 0.22
N VAL A 52 5.54 -0.83 -0.11
CA VAL A 52 6.26 -1.62 0.89
C VAL A 52 7.62 -0.97 1.10
N SER A 53 7.85 -0.48 2.32
CA SER A 53 9.09 0.20 2.69
C SER A 53 9.89 -0.62 3.69
N LEU A 54 11.13 -0.92 3.36
CA LEU A 54 12.13 -1.41 4.29
C LEU A 54 12.70 -0.23 5.09
N ASN A 55 12.62 -0.33 6.41
CA ASN A 55 13.10 0.68 7.35
C ASN A 55 14.25 0.09 8.16
N MET A 56 15.42 0.72 8.07
CA MET A 56 16.63 0.23 8.73
C MET A 56 17.47 1.38 9.26
N ILE A 57 18.16 1.13 10.37
CA ILE A 57 19.24 2.01 10.84
C ILE A 57 20.56 1.38 10.41
N HIS A 58 21.35 2.14 9.67
CA HIS A 58 22.67 1.73 9.22
C HIS A 58 23.64 2.88 9.51
N GLU A 59 24.74 2.58 10.20
CA GLU A 59 25.77 3.57 10.56
C GLU A 59 25.18 4.82 11.23
N GLY A 60 24.23 4.63 12.16
CA GLY A 60 23.58 5.72 12.88
C GLY A 60 22.62 6.56 12.04
N ARG A 61 22.26 6.13 10.82
CA ARG A 61 21.33 6.82 9.91
C ARG A 61 20.08 6.00 9.63
N LEU A 62 18.91 6.64 9.66
CA LEU A 62 17.65 6.04 9.24
C LEU A 62 17.57 6.04 7.70
N LEU A 63 17.56 4.83 7.14
CA LEU A 63 17.40 4.58 5.72
C LEU A 63 16.00 4.02 5.44
N ILE A 64 15.36 4.59 4.43
CA ILE A 64 14.05 4.16 3.94
C ILE A 64 14.21 3.70 2.50
N ARG A 65 13.92 2.43 2.21
CA ARG A 65 14.02 1.87 0.86
C ARG A 65 12.70 1.26 0.44
N THR A 66 12.25 1.54 -0.77
CA THR A 66 11.04 0.91 -1.32
C THR A 66 11.42 -0.46 -1.86
N LEU A 67 10.75 -1.51 -1.40
CA LEU A 67 10.88 -2.86 -1.96
C LEU A 67 9.96 -3.04 -3.16
N LEU A 68 8.71 -2.58 -3.03
CA LEU A 68 7.75 -2.56 -4.12
C LEU A 68 6.71 -1.48 -3.94
N GLU A 69 6.04 -1.16 -5.05
CA GLU A 69 4.88 -0.29 -5.06
C GLU A 69 3.89 -0.77 -6.12
N LYS A 70 2.70 -1.16 -5.68
CA LYS A 70 1.62 -1.64 -6.55
C LYS A 70 0.31 -0.94 -6.19
N ARG A 71 -0.69 -1.02 -7.08
CA ARG A 71 -2.05 -0.58 -6.74
C ARG A 71 -2.62 -1.48 -5.65
N CYS A 72 -3.43 -0.93 -4.76
CA CYS A 72 -4.10 -1.73 -3.71
C CYS A 72 -4.92 -2.88 -4.31
N GLU A 73 -5.57 -2.65 -5.46
CA GLU A 73 -6.32 -3.68 -6.21
C GLU A 73 -5.46 -4.84 -6.74
N GLU A 74 -4.14 -4.64 -6.87
CA GLU A 74 -3.23 -5.70 -7.32
C GLU A 74 -2.73 -6.56 -6.15
N ILE A 75 -2.75 -6.02 -4.93
CA ILE A 75 -2.26 -6.71 -3.73
C ILE A 75 -3.40 -7.41 -2.98
N PHE A 76 -4.55 -6.76 -2.87
CA PHE A 76 -5.70 -7.28 -2.13
C PHE A 76 -6.63 -8.04 -3.08
N LEU A 77 -7.15 -9.20 -2.63
CA LEU A 77 -7.88 -10.15 -3.49
C LEU A 77 -9.11 -9.58 -4.21
N ASN A 78 -9.68 -8.47 -3.73
CA ASN A 78 -10.80 -7.81 -4.39
C ASN A 78 -10.80 -6.29 -4.16
N SER A 79 -11.60 -5.59 -4.96
CA SER A 79 -11.72 -4.13 -4.93
C SER A 79 -12.33 -3.60 -3.63
N ALA A 80 -13.22 -4.35 -2.96
CA ALA A 80 -13.81 -3.94 -1.69
C ALA A 80 -12.76 -3.91 -0.57
N ALA A 81 -11.87 -4.90 -0.53
CA ALA A 81 -10.73 -4.95 0.39
C ALA A 81 -9.76 -3.79 0.11
N ALA A 82 -9.43 -3.54 -1.16
CA ALA A 82 -8.61 -2.39 -1.55
C ALA A 82 -9.23 -1.05 -1.11
N GLN A 83 -10.55 -0.89 -1.28
CA GLN A 83 -11.25 0.32 -0.85
C GLN A 83 -11.27 0.45 0.68
N MET A 84 -11.43 -0.64 1.44
CA MET A 84 -11.36 -0.60 2.90
C MET A 84 -10.01 -0.09 3.41
N VAL A 85 -8.92 -0.48 2.75
CA VAL A 85 -7.56 0.00 3.05
C VAL A 85 -7.42 1.48 2.73
N VAL A 86 -7.95 1.93 1.59
CA VAL A 86 -8.00 3.36 1.21
C VAL A 86 -8.76 4.19 2.25
N ASP A 87 -9.94 3.72 2.66
CA ASP A 87 -10.80 4.40 3.63
C ASP A 87 -10.21 4.40 5.03
N ALA A 88 -9.53 3.31 5.43
CA ALA A 88 -8.77 3.27 6.68
C ALA A 88 -7.60 4.26 6.65
N ALA A 89 -6.86 4.34 5.54
CA ALA A 89 -5.74 5.27 5.40
C ALA A 89 -6.15 6.74 5.47
N GLN A 90 -7.36 7.09 5.02
CA GLN A 90 -7.89 8.45 5.15
C GLN A 90 -8.26 8.83 6.59
N ARG A 91 -8.47 7.83 7.46
CA ARG A 91 -8.82 8.01 8.88
C ARG A 91 -7.61 8.02 9.81
N THR A 92 -6.39 7.79 9.30
CA THR A 92 -5.18 7.89 10.12
C THR A 92 -4.90 9.34 10.52
N THR A 93 -4.18 9.49 11.63
CA THR A 93 -3.83 10.81 12.18
C THR A 93 -2.33 10.90 12.38
N GLU A 94 -1.83 12.10 12.70
CA GLU A 94 -0.42 12.28 13.06
C GLU A 94 -0.02 11.48 14.31
N LYS A 95 -0.98 11.23 15.22
CA LYS A 95 -0.75 10.52 16.49
C LYS A 95 -0.92 9.01 16.37
N ASP A 96 -1.77 8.56 15.45
CA ASP A 96 -1.99 7.14 15.18
C ASP A 96 -1.88 6.90 13.66
N PRO A 97 -0.67 6.52 13.18
CA PRO A 97 -0.42 6.24 11.78
C PRO A 97 -0.86 4.84 11.36
N LEU A 98 -1.25 3.94 12.28
CA LEU A 98 -1.70 2.59 11.92
C LEU A 98 -3.08 2.67 11.25
N LEU A 99 -3.30 1.82 10.24
CA LEU A 99 -4.60 1.76 9.59
C LEU A 99 -5.66 1.19 10.57
N PRO A 100 -6.77 1.92 10.82
CA PRO A 100 -7.85 1.48 11.72
C PRO A 100 -8.76 0.45 11.02
N LEU A 101 -8.20 -0.74 10.75
CA LEU A 101 -8.89 -1.89 10.18
C LEU A 101 -9.61 -2.71 11.28
N PRO A 102 -10.68 -3.45 10.95
CA PRO A 102 -11.33 -4.38 11.88
C PRO A 102 -10.35 -5.45 12.38
N LYS A 103 -10.39 -5.78 13.68
CA LYS A 103 -9.48 -6.76 14.29
C LYS A 103 -9.57 -8.15 13.64
N SER A 104 -10.78 -8.56 13.23
CA SER A 104 -11.02 -9.83 12.52
C SER A 104 -10.25 -9.93 11.20
N ASP A 105 -9.92 -8.79 10.60
CA ASP A 105 -9.43 -8.73 9.22
C ASP A 105 -7.93 -8.40 9.15
N HIS A 106 -7.28 -8.09 10.28
CA HIS A 106 -5.87 -7.70 10.30
C HIS A 106 -4.97 -8.74 9.62
N TRP A 107 -5.14 -10.01 9.98
CA TRP A 107 -4.39 -11.10 9.38
C TRP A 107 -4.61 -11.16 7.87
N TYR A 108 -5.84 -11.01 7.39
CA TYR A 108 -6.17 -11.06 5.97
C TYR A 108 -5.44 -9.98 5.16
N PHE A 109 -5.46 -8.74 5.63
CA PHE A 109 -4.79 -7.63 4.95
C PHE A 109 -3.26 -7.75 5.01
N LEU A 110 -2.71 -8.11 6.18
CA LEU A 110 -1.27 -8.26 6.35
C LEU A 110 -0.73 -9.45 5.55
N ASN A 111 -1.46 -10.56 5.51
CA ASN A 111 -1.07 -11.75 4.75
C ASN A 111 -1.04 -11.50 3.25
N SER A 112 -1.96 -10.67 2.73
CA SER A 112 -1.94 -10.25 1.32
C SER A 112 -0.62 -9.55 0.96
N VAL A 113 -0.13 -8.66 1.83
CA VAL A 113 1.15 -7.99 1.63
C VAL A 113 2.33 -8.92 1.90
N LEU A 114 2.23 -9.82 2.87
CA LEU A 114 3.26 -10.83 3.13
C LEU A 114 3.50 -11.67 1.88
N ASN A 115 2.45 -12.13 1.19
CA ASN A 115 2.58 -12.93 -0.02
C ASN A 115 3.38 -12.20 -1.11
N GLU A 116 3.12 -10.91 -1.32
CA GLU A 116 3.88 -10.06 -2.26
C GLU A 116 5.37 -9.98 -1.91
N ILE A 117 5.70 -9.91 -0.61
CA ILE A 117 7.08 -9.86 -0.15
C ILE A 117 7.72 -11.25 -0.29
N SER A 118 7.03 -12.31 0.12
CA SER A 118 7.50 -13.69 0.06
C SER A 118 7.82 -14.14 -1.37
N GLU A 119 7.04 -13.70 -2.37
CA GLU A 119 7.32 -13.98 -3.78
C GLU A 119 8.70 -13.44 -4.20
N GLN A 120 9.08 -12.23 -3.75
CA GLN A 120 10.38 -11.62 -4.09
C GLN A 120 11.57 -12.35 -3.47
N PHE A 121 11.37 -13.01 -2.33
CA PHE A 121 12.42 -13.70 -1.58
C PHE A 121 12.34 -15.22 -1.66
N ALA A 122 11.51 -15.76 -2.55
CA ALA A 122 11.26 -17.20 -2.70
C ALA A 122 12.55 -18.00 -2.93
N ALA A 123 13.52 -17.45 -3.68
CA ALA A 123 14.79 -18.11 -3.95
C ALA A 123 15.58 -18.42 -2.67
N GLY A 124 15.59 -17.52 -1.69
CA GLY A 124 16.26 -17.74 -0.40
C GLY A 124 15.54 -18.80 0.43
N THR A 125 14.20 -18.81 0.40
CA THR A 125 13.40 -19.86 1.06
C THR A 125 13.69 -21.23 0.46
N ILE A 126 13.75 -21.36 -0.87
CA ILE A 126 14.07 -22.62 -1.56
C ILE A 126 15.51 -23.06 -1.23
N LYS A 127 16.48 -22.14 -1.26
CA LYS A 127 17.87 -22.47 -0.88
C LYS A 127 17.94 -23.03 0.54
N ARG A 128 17.22 -22.43 1.49
CA ARG A 128 17.16 -22.93 2.86
C ARG A 128 16.59 -24.35 2.93
N ASP A 129 15.49 -24.59 2.22
CA ASP A 129 14.83 -25.91 2.16
C ASP A 129 15.79 -26.98 1.62
N LEU A 130 16.60 -26.62 0.63
CA LEU A 130 17.66 -27.48 0.08
C LEU A 130 18.89 -27.62 0.98
N GLY A 131 18.90 -27.02 2.17
CA GLY A 131 20.04 -27.04 3.10
C GLY A 131 21.24 -26.21 2.62
N LEU A 132 21.05 -25.31 1.66
CA LEU A 132 22.11 -24.43 1.18
C LEU A 132 22.34 -23.27 2.15
N PRO A 133 23.58 -22.72 2.22
CA PRO A 133 23.87 -21.57 3.06
C PRO A 133 23.04 -20.35 2.67
N VAL A 134 22.26 -19.84 3.62
CA VAL A 134 21.47 -18.61 3.51
C VAL A 134 21.58 -17.82 4.80
N ARG A 135 21.31 -16.51 4.74
CA ARG A 135 21.10 -15.69 5.93
C ARG A 135 19.62 -15.41 6.11
N CYS A 136 19.06 -15.82 7.23
CA CYS A 136 17.67 -15.54 7.59
C CYS A 136 17.59 -14.50 8.69
N GLU A 137 16.61 -13.61 8.60
CA GLU A 137 16.34 -12.56 9.59
C GLU A 137 14.83 -12.40 9.77
N GLN A 138 14.42 -12.06 10.99
CA GLN A 138 13.03 -11.84 11.36
C GLN A 138 12.63 -10.38 11.16
N TYR A 139 11.51 -10.17 10.48
CA TYR A 139 10.92 -8.87 10.18
C TYR A 139 9.50 -8.78 10.73
N VAL A 140 9.08 -7.54 10.98
CA VAL A 140 7.72 -7.17 11.36
C VAL A 140 7.14 -6.31 10.25
N LEU A 141 5.91 -6.64 9.87
CA LEU A 141 5.12 -5.99 8.84
C LEU A 141 3.89 -5.34 9.49
N CYS A 142 3.58 -4.09 9.14
CA CYS A 142 2.32 -3.43 9.51
C CYS A 142 1.86 -2.44 8.45
N LEU A 143 0.57 -2.11 8.43
CA LEU A 143 0.00 -1.12 7.52
C LEU A 143 -0.13 0.25 8.19
N THR A 144 0.44 1.28 7.56
CA THR A 144 0.41 2.65 8.03
C THR A 144 0.01 3.65 6.94
N CYS A 145 -0.42 4.83 7.37
CA CYS A 145 -0.50 6.02 6.52
C CYS A 145 -0.08 7.23 7.35
N GLU A 146 1.15 7.69 7.10
CA GLU A 146 1.73 8.85 7.77
C GLU A 146 1.02 10.13 7.32
N ALA A 147 0.48 10.88 8.28
CA ALA A 147 -0.31 12.08 8.03
C ALA A 147 0.32 13.37 8.56
N ALA A 148 1.63 13.40 8.83
CA ALA A 148 2.29 14.57 9.45
C ALA A 148 2.42 15.76 8.48
N GLY A 149 2.10 16.96 8.97
CA GLY A 149 1.94 18.20 8.19
C GLY A 149 3.09 18.63 7.26
N LEU A 150 4.30 18.10 7.41
CA LEU A 150 5.41 18.35 6.45
C LEU A 150 5.38 17.42 5.23
N ILE A 151 4.68 16.29 5.31
CA ILE A 151 4.55 15.31 4.23
C ILE A 151 3.41 15.74 3.30
N LYS A 152 3.78 16.29 2.14
CA LYS A 152 2.81 16.67 1.09
C LYS A 152 2.10 15.48 0.45
N GLN A 153 2.54 14.24 0.69
CA GLN A 153 2.02 13.02 0.06
C GLN A 153 1.53 12.00 1.08
N LYS A 154 0.21 11.88 1.22
CA LYS A 154 -0.42 10.79 1.97
C LYS A 154 -0.49 9.54 1.10
N LYS A 155 -0.04 8.43 1.66
CA LYS A 155 0.10 7.16 0.95
C LYS A 155 -0.02 5.99 1.92
N VAL A 156 -0.66 4.93 1.46
CA VAL A 156 -0.71 3.65 2.17
C VAL A 156 0.67 3.02 2.12
N ARG A 157 1.20 2.65 3.28
CA ARG A 157 2.50 2.01 3.40
C ARG A 157 2.36 0.70 4.15
N ALA A 158 3.06 -0.30 3.66
CA ALA A 158 3.43 -1.44 4.48
C ALA A 158 4.86 -1.20 4.97
N MET A 159 5.03 -1.09 6.28
CA MET A 159 6.35 -0.91 6.87
C MET A 159 6.92 -2.25 7.25
N LEU A 160 8.07 -2.58 6.66
CA LEU A 160 8.86 -3.76 6.96
C LEU A 160 10.09 -3.32 7.77
N ILE A 161 10.24 -3.87 8.98
CA ILE A 161 11.27 -3.47 9.94
C ILE A 161 11.86 -4.75 10.54
N ARG A 162 13.18 -4.82 10.75
CA ARG A 162 13.77 -5.96 11.48
C ARG A 162 13.17 -6.03 12.87
N LYS A 163 12.72 -7.21 13.30
CA LYS A 163 12.06 -7.39 14.60
C LYS A 163 12.93 -6.92 15.75
N ALA A 164 14.20 -7.31 15.76
CA ALA A 164 15.16 -6.89 16.77
C ALA A 164 15.34 -5.37 16.86
N LEU A 165 15.25 -4.66 15.72
CA LEU A 165 15.32 -3.20 15.70
C LEU A 165 14.05 -2.56 16.27
N LEU A 166 12.87 -3.08 15.91
CA LEU A 166 11.60 -2.53 16.41
C LEU A 166 11.46 -2.73 17.92
N GLU A 167 11.88 -3.88 18.44
CA GLU A 167 11.84 -4.19 19.87
C GLU A 167 12.85 -3.37 20.70
N LYS A 168 14.00 -3.02 20.08
CA LYS A 168 15.11 -2.28 20.70
C LYS A 168 15.44 -1.02 19.90
N LEU A 169 14.43 -0.19 19.66
CA LEU A 169 14.61 1.08 18.98
C LEU A 169 15.50 1.99 19.86
N PRO A 170 16.53 2.66 19.31
CA PRO A 170 17.34 3.58 20.10
C PRO A 170 16.49 4.76 20.60
N GLU A 171 16.80 5.26 21.80
CA GLU A 171 16.09 6.42 22.37
C GLU A 171 16.40 7.71 21.61
N GLN A 172 17.66 7.86 21.20
CA GLN A 172 18.13 9.01 20.43
C GLN A 172 17.80 8.82 18.95
N ALA A 173 17.33 9.90 18.33
CA ALA A 173 17.05 9.90 16.90
C ALA A 173 18.35 9.69 16.09
N PRO A 174 18.35 8.79 15.10
CA PRO A 174 19.46 8.66 14.18
C PRO A 174 19.56 9.89 13.26
N ALA A 175 20.67 9.99 12.52
CA ALA A 175 20.77 10.93 11.41
C ALA A 175 19.73 10.61 10.32
N PHE A 176 19.28 11.63 9.59
CA PHE A 176 18.26 11.51 8.55
C PHE A 176 18.84 11.85 7.17
N GLU A 177 18.48 11.09 6.13
CA GLU A 177 18.80 11.42 4.73
C GLU A 177 18.06 12.68 4.26
N SER A 178 16.90 12.98 4.85
CA SER A 178 16.08 14.15 4.57
C SER A 178 15.37 14.62 5.84
N PRO A 179 15.16 15.94 6.04
CA PRO A 179 14.41 16.45 7.21
C PRO A 179 13.03 15.80 7.40
N HIS A 180 12.36 15.40 6.31
CA HIS A 180 11.06 14.76 6.38
C HIS A 180 11.08 13.33 6.97
N HIS A 181 12.25 12.69 7.08
CA HIS A 181 12.37 11.37 7.72
C HIS A 181 12.17 11.44 9.24
N GLN A 182 12.12 12.64 9.84
CA GLN A 182 11.74 12.80 11.23
C GLN A 182 10.34 12.23 11.52
N THR A 183 9.38 12.41 10.61
CA THR A 183 8.05 11.78 10.74
C THR A 183 8.14 10.27 10.74
N ARG A 184 9.02 9.69 9.92
CA ARG A 184 9.25 8.25 9.90
C ARG A 184 9.80 7.76 11.23
N TRP A 185 10.73 8.51 11.81
CA TRP A 185 11.28 8.19 13.12
C TRP A 185 10.20 8.20 14.22
N GLN A 186 9.36 9.23 14.26
CA GLN A 186 8.21 9.30 15.18
C GLN A 186 7.24 8.13 14.99
N THR A 187 6.99 7.76 13.73
CA THR A 187 6.16 6.60 13.39
C THR A 187 6.80 5.32 13.92
N LEU A 188 8.11 5.10 13.76
CA LEU A 188 8.81 3.92 14.29
C LEU A 188 8.73 3.86 15.83
N GLN A 189 8.85 4.99 16.52
CA GLN A 189 8.67 5.06 17.98
C GLN A 189 7.25 4.65 18.39
N PHE A 190 6.24 5.17 17.70
CA PHE A 190 4.85 4.77 17.91
C PHE A 190 4.65 3.27 17.67
N LEU A 191 5.16 2.74 16.55
CA LEU A 191 5.04 1.33 16.20
C LEU A 191 5.73 0.42 17.22
N ALA A 192 6.88 0.81 17.77
CA ALA A 192 7.58 0.05 18.81
C ALA A 192 6.72 -0.11 20.08
N ALA A 193 5.97 0.93 20.45
CA ALA A 193 5.02 0.87 21.57
C ALA A 193 3.74 0.10 21.20
N ALA A 194 3.19 0.32 20.01
CA ALA A 194 1.99 -0.35 19.52
C ALA A 194 2.20 -1.85 19.34
N TYR A 195 3.38 -2.30 18.89
CA TYR A 195 3.70 -3.72 18.73
C TYR A 195 3.55 -4.52 20.04
N LYS A 196 3.85 -3.89 21.19
CA LYS A 196 3.71 -4.50 22.52
C LYS A 196 2.27 -4.59 23.01
N THR A 197 1.40 -3.68 22.54
CA THR A 197 0.04 -3.48 23.09
C THR A 197 -1.07 -3.94 22.16
N LYS A 198 -0.81 -3.97 20.85
CA LYS A 198 -1.74 -4.34 19.77
C LYS A 198 -1.04 -5.25 18.75
N PRO A 199 -0.51 -6.41 19.17
CA PRO A 199 0.25 -7.29 18.28
C PRO A 199 -0.54 -7.77 17.06
N GLU A 200 -1.88 -7.78 17.13
CA GLU A 200 -2.76 -8.16 16.01
C GLU A 200 -2.61 -7.27 14.77
N GLN A 201 -2.15 -6.02 14.94
CA GLN A 201 -1.93 -5.08 13.83
C GLN A 201 -0.59 -5.30 13.09
N PHE A 202 0.16 -6.32 13.51
CA PHE A 202 1.48 -6.63 13.01
C PHE A 202 1.56 -8.09 12.60
N LEU A 203 2.40 -8.38 11.61
CA LEU A 203 2.68 -9.73 11.15
C LEU A 203 4.19 -9.96 11.17
N ASN A 204 4.62 -11.02 11.84
CA ASN A 204 6.01 -11.44 11.82
C ASN A 204 6.25 -12.29 10.58
N MET A 205 7.39 -12.08 9.92
CA MET A 205 7.82 -12.91 8.80
C MET A 205 9.32 -13.08 8.80
N GLU A 206 9.79 -14.19 8.25
CA GLU A 206 11.20 -14.45 8.05
C GLU A 206 11.56 -14.21 6.58
N ILE A 207 12.71 -13.57 6.36
CA ILE A 207 13.27 -13.39 5.02
C ILE A 207 14.64 -14.05 5.01
N CYS A 208 14.87 -14.92 4.03
CA CYS A 208 16.16 -15.57 3.79
C CYS A 208 16.75 -15.09 2.46
N LEU A 209 18.06 -14.89 2.41
CA LEU A 209 18.84 -14.46 1.24
C LEU A 209 20.06 -15.35 1.03
#